data_AF-F5XR17-F1
#
_entry.id   AF-F5XR17-F1
#
_cell.length_a   1.000
_cell.length_b   1.000
_cell.length_c   1.000
_cell.angle_alpha   90.00
_cell.angle_beta   90.00
_cell.angle_gamma   90.00
#
_symmetry.space_group_name_H-M   'P 1'
#
loop_
_entity.id
_entity.type
_entity.pdbx_description
1 polymer ?
#
loop_
_entity_poly.entity_id
_entity_poly.type
_entity_poly.pdbx_seq_one_letter_code
_entity_poly.pdbx_strand_id
1 'polypeptide(L)'
;MSTGGLPVRRAVRRVFWLGVRAGLSREEAAVRAGVSASAGRRWFREAGGMPPMSLSEPSESSRYLTLPERIEIFAGLQLGNSYAQIARGLGRSTSTVTRELDLYKVRPTRPRAEPVGRETPRGGVVCRGC
;
A
#
# COMPACT_ATOMS: atom_id res chain seq x y z
N MET A 1 -9.12 -34.02 11.33
CA MET A 1 -10.12 -33.96 10.25
C MET A 1 -10.04 -32.59 9.60
N SER A 2 -9.35 -32.47 8.47
CA SER A 2 -9.24 -31.22 7.72
C SER A 2 -10.44 -31.08 6.79
N THR A 3 -11.32 -30.12 7.05
CA THR A 3 -12.37 -29.75 6.10
C THR A 3 -11.74 -28.88 5.02
N GLY A 4 -11.45 -29.49 3.87
CA GLY A 4 -11.02 -28.80 2.65
C GLY A 4 -12.16 -27.93 2.13
N GLY A 5 -12.19 -26.68 2.58
CA GLY A 5 -13.00 -25.61 1.99
C GLY A 5 -12.08 -24.54 1.44
N LEU A 6 -12.46 -23.91 0.33
CA LEU A 6 -11.74 -22.76 -0.21
C LEU A 6 -11.54 -21.72 0.91
N PRO A 7 -10.35 -21.11 1.00
CA PRO A 7 -10.06 -20.15 2.05
C PRO A 7 -11.05 -18.99 2.00
N VAL A 8 -11.75 -18.76 3.11
CA VAL A 8 -12.73 -17.67 3.22
C VAL A 8 -12.02 -16.32 3.06
N ARG A 9 -12.59 -15.45 2.22
CA ARG A 9 -12.03 -14.13 1.92
C ARG A 9 -11.78 -13.34 3.22
N ARG A 10 -10.66 -12.60 3.28
CA ARG A 10 -10.29 -11.76 4.43
C ARG A 10 -11.39 -10.76 4.81
N ALA A 11 -12.07 -10.19 3.81
CA ALA A 11 -13.17 -9.25 4.02
C ALA A 11 -14.33 -9.87 4.83
N VAL A 12 -14.72 -11.11 4.53
CA VAL A 12 -15.78 -11.83 5.25
C VAL A 12 -15.41 -12.03 6.71
N ARG A 13 -14.18 -12.50 6.98
CA ARG A 13 -13.69 -12.63 8.36
C ARG A 13 -13.64 -11.27 9.08
N ARG A 14 -13.27 -10.19 8.37
CA ARG A 14 -13.25 -8.83 8.94
C ARG A 14 -14.66 -8.38 9.35
N VAL A 15 -15.68 -8.62 8.52
CA VAL A 15 -17.08 -8.28 8.86
C VAL A 15 -17.53 -9.01 10.13
N PHE A 16 -17.21 -10.29 10.26
CA PHE A 16 -17.49 -11.07 11.48
C PHE A 16 -16.86 -10.41 12.72
N TRP A 17 -15.56 -10.14 12.66
CA TRP A 17 -14.85 -9.58 13.81
C TRP A 17 -15.23 -8.13 14.13
N LEU A 18 -15.64 -7.34 13.13
CA LEU A 18 -16.25 -6.03 13.36
C LEU A 18 -17.58 -6.14 14.09
N GLY A 19 -18.40 -7.15 13.77
CA GLY A 19 -19.63 -7.45 14.49
C GLY A 19 -19.38 -7.80 15.96
N VAL A 20 -18.42 -8.70 16.22
CA VAL A 20 -18.01 -9.06 17.58
C VAL A 20 -17.48 -7.84 18.36
N ARG A 21 -16.64 -7.01 17.73
CA ARG A 21 -16.13 -5.77 18.34
C ARG A 21 -17.26 -4.77 18.65
N ALA A 22 -18.32 -4.76 17.84
CA ALA A 22 -19.50 -3.95 18.06
C ALA A 22 -20.46 -4.53 19.12
N GLY A 23 -20.12 -5.65 19.77
CA GLY A 23 -20.91 -6.26 20.83
C GLY A 23 -21.93 -7.31 20.36
N LEU A 24 -21.93 -7.68 19.08
CA LEU A 24 -22.82 -8.75 18.58
C LEU A 24 -22.40 -10.11 19.14
N SER A 25 -23.39 -10.99 19.34
CA SER A 25 -23.10 -12.40 19.58
C SER A 25 -22.37 -13.04 18.40
N ARG A 26 -21.71 -14.16 18.65
CA ARG A 26 -20.94 -14.90 17.62
C ARG A 26 -21.84 -15.38 16.49
N GLU A 27 -23.08 -15.73 16.82
CA GLU A 27 -24.14 -16.13 15.90
C GLU A 27 -24.60 -14.95 15.03
N GLU A 28 -24.92 -13.80 15.62
CA GLU A 28 -25.33 -12.60 14.89
C GLU A 28 -24.21 -12.05 14.00
N ALA A 29 -22.98 -12.05 14.51
CA ALA A 29 -21.80 -11.67 13.74
C ALA A 29 -21.57 -12.61 12.55
N ALA A 30 -21.86 -13.91 12.69
CA ALA A 30 -21.76 -14.88 11.60
C ALA A 30 -22.80 -14.61 10.51
N VAL A 31 -24.05 -14.39 10.90
CA VAL A 31 -25.14 -14.03 9.99
C VAL A 31 -24.80 -12.74 9.25
N ARG A 32 -24.31 -11.73 9.96
CA ARG A 32 -23.87 -10.46 9.36
C ARG A 32 -22.72 -10.62 8.37
N ALA A 33 -21.81 -11.56 8.62
CA ALA A 33 -20.73 -11.89 7.70
C ALA A 33 -21.16 -12.80 6.54
N GLY A 34 -22.41 -13.26 6.50
CA GLY A 34 -22.92 -14.17 5.47
C GLY A 34 -22.39 -15.59 5.60
N VAL A 35 -22.06 -16.04 6.82
CA VAL A 35 -21.58 -17.40 7.10
C VAL A 35 -22.46 -18.10 8.12
N SER A 36 -22.34 -19.43 8.21
CA SER A 36 -23.12 -20.21 9.17
C SER A 36 -22.73 -19.89 10.63
N ALA A 37 -23.69 -20.00 11.54
CA ALA A 37 -23.44 -19.83 12.98
C ALA A 37 -22.37 -20.81 13.51
N SER A 38 -22.30 -22.03 12.98
CA SER A 38 -21.26 -23.00 13.30
C SER A 38 -19.86 -22.53 12.87
N ALA A 39 -19.74 -21.85 11.74
CA ALA A 39 -18.49 -21.25 11.29
C ALA A 39 -18.07 -20.10 12.21
N GLY A 40 -18.99 -19.22 12.62
CA GLY A 40 -18.72 -18.13 13.56
C GLY A 40 -18.25 -18.62 14.93
N ARG A 41 -18.94 -19.62 15.51
CA ARG A 41 -18.50 -20.26 16.78
C ARG A 41 -17.11 -20.85 16.66
N ARG A 42 -16.82 -21.53 15.53
CA ARG A 42 -15.51 -22.11 15.27
C ARG A 42 -14.42 -21.02 15.18
N TRP A 43 -14.64 -19.96 14.40
CA TRP A 43 -13.68 -18.86 14.27
C TRP A 43 -13.38 -18.17 15.60
N PHE A 44 -14.41 -17.94 16.41
CA PHE A 44 -14.23 -17.32 17.73
C PHE A 44 -13.39 -18.21 18.66
N ARG A 45 -13.67 -19.52 18.67
CA ARG A 45 -12.93 -20.50 19.47
C ARG A 45 -11.48 -20.65 19.00
N GLU A 46 -11.26 -20.76 17.69
CA GLU A 46 -9.92 -20.88 17.10
C GLU A 46 -9.03 -19.67 17.40
N ALA A 47 -9.62 -18.47 17.49
CA ALA A 47 -8.88 -17.24 17.74
C ALA A 47 -8.85 -16.81 19.22
N GLY A 48 -9.40 -17.63 20.14
CA GLY A 48 -9.41 -17.32 21.58
C GLY A 48 -10.21 -16.06 21.95
N GLY A 49 -11.21 -15.70 21.14
CA GLY A 49 -12.06 -14.53 21.38
C GLY A 49 -11.50 -13.18 20.93
N MET A 50 -10.31 -13.13 20.32
CA MET A 50 -9.70 -11.91 19.78
C MET A 50 -9.51 -12.02 18.26
N PRO A 51 -9.77 -10.96 17.46
CA PRO A 51 -9.48 -10.96 16.03
C PRO A 51 -7.99 -11.24 15.73
N PRO A 52 -7.66 -12.24 14.89
CA PRO A 52 -6.29 -12.51 14.45
C PRO A 52 -5.82 -11.54 13.36
N MET A 53 -6.51 -10.41 13.17
CA MET A 53 -6.24 -9.41 12.14
C MET A 53 -6.56 -8.02 12.66
N SER A 54 -5.85 -7.01 12.14
CA SER A 54 -6.20 -5.62 12.43
C SER A 54 -7.59 -5.29 11.89
N LEU A 55 -8.43 -4.74 12.77
CA LEU A 55 -9.77 -4.23 12.47
C LEU A 55 -9.79 -2.72 12.28
N SER A 56 -8.64 -2.04 12.39
CA SER A 56 -8.53 -0.63 12.02
C SER A 56 -8.96 -0.46 10.56
N GLU A 57 -9.52 0.71 10.23
CA GLU A 57 -9.72 1.11 8.84
C GLU A 57 -8.48 0.72 8.03
N PRO A 58 -8.63 0.10 6.85
CA PRO A 58 -7.48 -0.16 6.01
C PRO A 58 -6.81 1.20 5.82
N SER A 59 -5.64 1.40 6.41
CA SER A 59 -4.87 2.58 6.03
C SER A 59 -4.70 2.47 4.53
N GLU A 60 -4.88 3.59 3.81
CA GLU A 60 -4.43 3.75 2.43
C GLU A 60 -2.98 3.27 2.40
N SER A 61 -2.81 1.99 2.04
CA SER A 61 -1.75 1.23 2.69
C SER A 61 -0.44 1.66 2.09
N SER A 62 0.54 2.04 2.92
CA SER A 62 1.93 2.22 2.45
C SER A 62 2.45 1.00 1.67
N ARG A 63 1.86 -0.19 1.90
CA ARG A 63 2.19 -1.42 1.15
C ARG A 63 1.78 -1.37 -0.33
N TYR A 64 0.66 -0.76 -0.69
CA TYR A 64 0.11 -0.80 -2.04
C TYR A 64 -0.05 0.62 -2.62
N LEU A 65 0.14 0.74 -3.95
CA LEU A 65 -0.17 1.97 -4.67
C LEU A 65 -1.67 2.07 -4.92
N THR A 66 -2.25 3.18 -4.47
CA THR A 66 -3.63 3.58 -4.77
C THR A 66 -3.77 3.98 -6.24
N LEU A 67 -5.00 4.05 -6.74
CA LEU A 67 -5.24 4.48 -8.12
C LEU A 67 -4.73 5.91 -8.40
N PRO A 68 -4.97 6.92 -7.54
CA PRO A 68 -4.42 8.26 -7.73
C PRO A 68 -2.89 8.26 -7.85
N GLU A 69 -2.19 7.54 -6.97
CA GLU A 69 -0.73 7.45 -7.02
C GLU A 69 -0.24 6.83 -8.33
N ARG A 70 -0.95 5.82 -8.86
CA ARG A 70 -0.61 5.23 -10.17
C ARG A 70 -0.81 6.24 -11.30
N ILE A 71 -1.91 6.99 -11.29
CA ILE A 71 -2.19 8.04 -12.27
C ILE A 71 -1.08 9.10 -12.24
N GLU A 72 -0.65 9.53 -11.05
CA GLU A 72 0.44 10.49 -10.89
C GLU A 72 1.78 9.94 -11.40
N ILE A 73 2.07 8.65 -11.21
CA ILE A 73 3.27 8.01 -11.78
C ILE A 73 3.26 8.12 -13.32
N PHE A 74 2.15 7.73 -13.97
CA PHE A 74 2.08 7.73 -15.43
C PHE A 74 2.01 9.15 -16.00
N ALA A 75 1.28 10.06 -15.37
CA ALA A 75 1.22 11.47 -15.76
C ALA A 75 2.59 12.15 -15.63
N GLY A 76 3.31 11.91 -14.52
CA GLY A 76 4.67 12.41 -14.32
C GLY A 76 5.64 11.91 -15.39
N LEU A 77 5.49 10.66 -15.82
CA LEU A 77 6.30 10.11 -16.92
C LEU A 77 6.02 10.83 -18.25
N GLN A 78 4.75 11.11 -18.57
CA GLN A 78 4.36 11.86 -19.77
C GLN A 78 4.87 13.31 -19.75
N LEU A 79 4.96 13.92 -18.57
CA LEU A 79 5.53 15.25 -18.38
C LEU A 79 7.08 15.28 -18.42
N GLY A 80 7.73 14.12 -18.56
CA GLY A 80 9.19 14.01 -18.62
C GLY A 80 9.89 14.05 -17.25
N ASN A 81 9.16 13.91 -16.15
CA ASN A 81 9.74 13.88 -14.80
C ASN A 81 10.61 12.63 -14.61
N SER A 82 11.72 12.79 -13.87
CA SER A 82 12.52 11.64 -13.43
C SER A 82 11.77 10.82 -12.38
N TYR A 83 12.09 9.52 -12.30
CA TYR A 83 11.49 8.62 -11.30
C TYR A 83 11.68 9.12 -9.86
N ALA A 84 12.81 9.79 -9.60
CA ALA A 84 13.11 10.38 -8.30
C ALA A 84 12.22 11.58 -7.98
N GLN A 85 11.89 12.41 -8.96
CA GLN A 85 10.95 13.52 -8.77
C GLN A 85 9.53 13.00 -8.52
N ILE A 86 9.08 12.02 -9.31
CA ILE A 86 7.77 11.38 -9.15
C ILE A 86 7.65 10.75 -7.76
N ALA A 87 8.63 9.94 -7.35
CA ALA A 87 8.63 9.28 -6.05
C ALA A 87 8.60 10.28 -4.89
N ARG A 88 9.36 11.37 -5.00
CA ARG A 88 9.41 12.43 -3.98
C ARG A 88 8.07 13.17 -3.86
N GLY A 89 7.39 13.44 -4.98
CA GLY A 89 6.05 14.02 -5.00
C GLY A 89 5.01 13.14 -4.30
N LEU A 90 5.14 11.82 -4.46
CA LEU A 90 4.25 10.82 -3.84
C LEU A 90 4.61 10.48 -2.38
N GLY A 91 5.74 10.95 -1.85
CA GLY A 91 6.26 10.49 -0.56
C GLY A 91 6.61 9.00 -0.54
N ARG A 92 6.97 8.42 -1.69
CA ARG A 92 7.32 7.00 -1.85
C ARG A 92 8.80 6.83 -2.19
N SER A 93 9.30 5.60 -2.11
CA SER A 93 10.65 5.29 -2.60
C SER A 93 10.68 5.23 -4.13
N THR A 94 11.83 5.55 -4.73
CA THR A 94 12.06 5.39 -6.18
C THR A 94 11.81 3.96 -6.66
N SER A 95 12.14 2.96 -5.82
CA SER A 95 11.88 1.55 -6.12
C SER A 95 10.40 1.21 -6.27
N THR A 96 9.50 1.94 -5.61
CA THR A 96 8.05 1.79 -5.79
C THR A 96 7.63 2.18 -7.20
N VAL A 97 8.13 3.32 -7.69
CA VAL A 97 7.85 3.80 -9.06
C VAL A 97 8.42 2.83 -10.10
N THR A 98 9.67 2.39 -9.93
CA THR A 98 10.28 1.43 -10.87
C THR A 98 9.50 0.12 -10.92
N ARG A 99 9.18 -0.47 -9.76
CA ARG A 99 8.44 -1.74 -9.70
C ARG A 99 7.07 -1.62 -10.35
N GLU A 100 6.39 -0.49 -10.17
CA GLU A 100 5.11 -0.23 -10.81
C GLU A 100 5.24 -0.17 -12.34
N LEU A 101 6.25 0.55 -12.86
CA LEU A 101 6.49 0.63 -14.30
C LEU A 101 6.87 -0.73 -14.89
N ASP A 102 7.65 -1.54 -14.17
CA ASP A 102 8.01 -2.90 -14.57
C ASP A 102 6.77 -3.81 -14.66
N LEU A 103 5.83 -3.69 -13.72
CA LEU A 103 4.56 -4.44 -13.72
C LEU A 103 3.73 -4.16 -14.98
N TYR A 104 3.64 -2.88 -15.38
CA TYR A 104 2.94 -2.47 -16.59
C TYR A 104 3.80 -2.55 -17.85
N LYS A 105 5.04 -3.04 -17.75
CA LYS A 105 6.01 -3.16 -18.84
C LYS A 105 6.20 -1.86 -19.61
N VAL A 106 6.05 -0.73 -18.92
CA VAL A 106 6.22 0.59 -19.54
C VAL A 106 7.70 0.84 -19.70
N ARG A 107 8.16 0.74 -20.94
CA ARG A 107 9.51 1.18 -21.29
C ARG A 107 9.53 2.69 -21.16
N PRO A 108 10.39 3.28 -20.31
CA PRO A 108 10.53 4.73 -20.33
C PRO A 108 11.03 5.15 -21.70
N THR A 109 10.25 5.96 -22.40
CA THR A 109 10.82 6.93 -23.32
C THR A 109 11.63 7.88 -22.46
N ARG A 110 12.89 7.52 -22.17
CA ARG A 110 13.76 8.32 -21.32
C ARG A 110 14.10 9.57 -22.13
N PRO A 111 13.62 10.77 -21.76
CA PRO A 111 14.16 11.98 -22.36
C PRO A 111 15.65 11.99 -22.05
N ARG A 112 16.47 12.51 -22.96
CA ARG A 112 17.91 12.66 -22.71
C ARG A 112 18.05 13.40 -21.38
N ALA A 113 18.80 12.82 -20.44
CA ALA A 113 19.05 13.47 -19.17
C ALA A 113 19.80 14.79 -19.45
N GLU A 114 19.10 15.91 -19.33
CA GLU A 114 19.71 17.22 -19.24
C GLU A 114 20.50 17.23 -17.92
N PRO A 115 21.84 17.38 -17.94
CA PRO A 115 22.59 17.48 -16.71
C PRO A 115 22.12 18.74 -15.97
N VAL A 116 21.49 18.57 -14.81
CA VAL A 116 21.31 19.67 -13.86
C VAL A 116 22.71 20.17 -13.54
N GLY A 117 23.05 21.36 -14.04
CA GLY A 117 24.33 21.98 -13.79
C GLY A 117 24.62 21.94 -12.30
N ARG A 118 25.79 21.42 -11.91
CA ARG A 118 26.23 21.56 -10.52
C ARG A 118 26.40 23.04 -10.30
N GLU A 119 25.53 23.65 -9.49
CA GLU A 119 25.76 25.00 -8.99
C GLU A 119 27.09 24.96 -8.25
N THR A 120 28.13 25.47 -8.90
CA THR A 120 29.42 25.65 -8.27
C THR A 120 29.24 26.86 -7.36
N PRO A 121 29.48 26.77 -6.04
CA PRO A 121 29.41 27.95 -5.20
C PRO A 121 30.41 28.97 -5.74
N ARG A 122 29.92 30.06 -6.34
CA ARG A 122 30.76 31.18 -6.74
C ARG A 122 31.18 31.91 -5.48
N GLY A 123 32.33 31.51 -4.93
CA GLY A 123 32.91 32.10 -3.73
C GLY A 123 34.39 31.80 -3.67
N GLY A 124 35.17 32.48 -4.52
CA GLY A 124 36.63 32.44 -4.45
C GLY A 124 37.10 33.04 -3.13
N VAL A 125 37.68 32.23 -2.26
CA VAL A 125 38.56 32.72 -1.21
C VAL A 125 39.89 33.03 -1.88
N VAL A 126 40.09 34.30 -2.22
CA VAL A 126 41.40 34.83 -2.56
C VAL A 126 42.22 34.87 -1.26
N CYS A 127 43.04 33.85 -1.00
CA CYS A 127 44.09 33.96 0.00
C CYS A 127 45.15 34.94 -0.53
N ARG A 128 45.02 36.21 -0.16
CA ARG A 128 46.10 37.20 -0.28
C ARG A 128 46.90 37.21 1.01
N GLY A 129 48.19 36.90 0.92
CA GLY A 129 49.21 37.49 1.80
C GLY A 129 50.02 36.52 2.65
N CYS A 130 51.29 36.41 2.24
CA CYS A 130 52.56 36.21 2.99
C CYS A 130 52.74 35.00 3.91
#